data_AF-A0A7H4LS04-F1
#
_entry.id   AF-A0A7H4LS04-F1
#
_cell.length_a   1.000
_cell.length_b   1.000
_cell.length_c   1.000
_cell.angle_alpha   90.00
_cell.angle_beta   90.00
_cell.angle_gamma   90.00
#
_symmetry.space_group_name_H-M   'P 1'
#
loop_
_entity.id
_entity.type
_entity.pdbx_description
1 polymer ?
#
loop_
_entity_poly.entity_id
_entity_poly.type
_entity_poly.pdbx_seq_one_letter_code
_entity_poly.pdbx_strand_id
1 'polypeptide(L)'
;MRASKTKYSVTDVTCSNTVLFVPQPRMTLSQYAQMTGQTLRQVQQQADKGRFILAEGKYGKEREINMVAEYMRERVAAEEALKRLA
;
A
#
# COMPACT_ATOMS: atom_id res chain seq x y z
N MET A 1 -32.27 29.43 -18.06
CA MET A 1 -31.27 29.07 -17.02
C MET A 1 -29.93 28.84 -17.70
N ARG A 2 -28.90 29.62 -17.34
CA ARG A 2 -27.56 29.56 -17.97
C ARG A 2 -26.67 28.73 -17.06
N ALA A 3 -26.30 27.52 -17.48
CA ALA A 3 -25.38 26.67 -16.71
C ALA A 3 -23.98 27.31 -16.74
N SER A 4 -23.52 27.80 -15.59
CA SER A 4 -22.15 28.28 -15.42
C SER A 4 -21.20 27.07 -15.53
N LYS A 5 -20.34 27.07 -16.54
CA LYS A 5 -19.26 26.08 -16.66
C LYS A 5 -18.20 26.43 -15.63
N THR A 6 -18.26 25.81 -14.45
CA THR A 6 -17.20 25.90 -13.45
C THR A 6 -15.96 25.23 -14.04
N LYS A 7 -15.00 26.04 -14.50
CA LYS A 7 -13.68 25.54 -14.90
C LYS A 7 -12.93 25.18 -13.63
N TYR A 8 -12.74 23.89 -13.36
CA TYR A 8 -11.79 23.45 -12.35
C TYR A 8 -10.40 23.83 -12.84
N SER A 9 -9.79 24.84 -12.22
CA SER A 9 -8.37 25.09 -12.39
C SER A 9 -7.63 23.95 -11.70
N VAL A 10 -7.20 22.96 -12.48
CA VAL A 10 -6.21 21.99 -12.01
C VAL A 10 -4.90 22.75 -11.94
N THR A 11 -4.59 23.26 -10.76
CA THR A 11 -3.25 23.78 -10.48
C THR A 11 -2.35 22.56 -10.39
N ASP A 12 -1.52 22.34 -11.41
CA ASP A 12 -0.45 21.34 -11.36
C ASP A 12 0.55 21.79 -10.29
N VAL A 13 0.27 21.41 -9.04
CA VAL A 13 1.25 21.49 -7.97
C VAL A 13 2.22 20.36 -8.24
N THR A 14 3.27 20.67 -9.00
CA THR A 14 4.48 19.86 -9.10
C THR A 14 5.17 19.87 -7.73
N CYS A 15 4.59 19.16 -6.76
CA CYS A 15 5.25 18.75 -5.54
C CYS A 15 6.34 17.75 -5.93
N SER A 16 7.49 18.25 -6.37
CA SER A 16 8.58 17.43 -6.89
C SER A 16 9.30 16.59 -5.83
N ASN A 17 8.84 16.60 -4.56
CA ASN A 17 9.43 15.81 -3.48
C ASN A 17 8.37 15.37 -2.45
N THR A 18 7.47 14.46 -2.85
CA THR A 18 6.65 13.73 -1.87
C THR A 18 7.53 12.70 -1.17
N VAL A 19 7.92 12.96 0.09
CA VAL A 19 8.60 11.98 0.94
C VAL A 19 7.54 11.06 1.54
N LEU A 20 7.56 9.79 1.14
CA LEU A 20 6.69 8.77 1.68
C LEU A 20 7.39 8.07 2.84
N PHE A 21 6.84 8.20 4.03
CA PHE A 21 7.33 7.53 5.24
C PHE A 21 6.47 6.31 5.53
N VAL A 22 7.08 5.13 5.49
CA VAL A 22 6.46 3.87 5.93
C VAL A 22 7.03 3.56 7.32
N PRO A 23 6.26 3.76 8.42
CA PRO A 23 6.78 3.66 9.79
C PRO A 23 7.29 2.26 10.15
N GLN A 24 6.72 1.23 9.52
CA GLN A 24 7.17 -0.16 9.64
C GLN A 24 7.39 -0.71 8.23
N PRO A 25 8.59 -0.53 7.64
CA PRO A 25 8.87 -0.98 6.28
C PRO A 25 8.83 -2.51 6.15
N ARG A 26 9.02 -3.21 7.27
CA ARG A 26 8.82 -4.64 7.44
C ARG A 26 7.94 -4.89 8.65
N MET A 27 7.08 -5.88 8.55
CA MET A 27 6.14 -6.23 9.61
C MET A 27 6.03 -7.75 9.72
N THR A 28 6.19 -8.32 10.91
CA THR A 28 6.03 -9.76 11.09
C THR A 28 4.56 -10.16 10.94
N LEU A 29 4.30 -11.43 10.60
CA LEU A 29 2.91 -11.94 10.55
C LEU A 29 2.20 -11.82 11.91
N SER A 30 2.94 -11.92 13.01
CA SER A 30 2.44 -11.76 14.38
C SER A 30 2.01 -10.32 14.66
N GLN A 31 2.82 -9.34 14.29
CA GLN A 31 2.48 -7.91 14.40
C GLN A 31 1.26 -7.56 13.54
N TYR A 32 1.22 -8.04 12.29
CA TYR A 32 0.09 -7.82 11.39
C TYR A 32 -1.21 -8.42 11.95
N ALA A 33 -1.14 -9.62 12.52
CA ALA A 33 -2.28 -10.27 13.17
C ALA A 33 -2.82 -9.42 14.33
N GLN A 34 -1.93 -8.91 15.19
CA GLN A 34 -2.32 -8.03 16.30
C GLN A 34 -2.95 -6.73 15.81
N MET A 35 -2.35 -6.06 14.81
CA MET A 35 -2.86 -4.80 14.28
C MET A 35 -4.22 -4.92 13.61
N THR A 36 -4.50 -6.07 13.00
CA THR A 36 -5.74 -6.31 12.23
C THR A 36 -6.81 -7.07 13.02
N GLY A 37 -6.54 -7.44 14.28
CA GLY A 37 -7.44 -8.25 15.09
C GLY A 37 -7.64 -9.68 14.58
N GLN A 38 -6.73 -10.17 13.73
CA GLN A 38 -6.77 -11.51 13.16
C GLN A 38 -5.96 -12.49 14.02
N THR A 39 -6.28 -13.78 13.93
CA THR A 39 -5.42 -14.81 14.52
C THR A 39 -4.16 -14.99 13.69
N LEU A 40 -3.04 -15.32 14.34
CA LEU A 40 -1.78 -15.61 13.65
C LEU A 40 -1.95 -16.70 12.56
N ARG A 41 -2.77 -17.72 12.84
CA ARG A 41 -3.06 -18.81 11.89
C ARG A 41 -3.74 -18.31 10.61
N GLN A 42 -4.69 -17.38 10.72
CA GLN A 42 -5.35 -16.79 9.55
C GLN A 42 -4.37 -16.00 8.68
N VAL A 43 -3.50 -15.22 9.32
CA VAL A 43 -2.49 -14.42 8.62
C VAL A 43 -1.43 -15.32 7.97
N GLN A 44 -1.01 -16.40 8.64
CA GLN A 44 -0.13 -17.41 8.04
C GLN A 44 -0.75 -18.04 6.80
N GLN A 45 -2.02 -18.47 6.86
CA GLN A 45 -2.72 -19.01 5.70
C GLN A 45 -2.85 -18.01 4.54
N GLN A 46 -3.02 -16.72 4.83
CA GLN A 46 -3.04 -15.68 3.81
C GLN A 46 -1.68 -15.53 3.14
N ALA A 47 -0.62 -15.47 3.94
CA ALA A 47 0.75 -15.43 3.45
C ALA A 47 1.09 -16.69 2.62
N ASP A 48 0.66 -17.88 3.03
CA ASP A 48 0.85 -19.13 2.28
C ASP A 48 0.10 -19.12 0.94
N LYS A 49 -1.03 -18.42 0.87
CA LYS A 49 -1.80 -18.19 -0.35
C LYS A 49 -1.23 -17.05 -1.22
N GLY A 50 -0.08 -16.48 -0.85
CA GLY A 50 0.56 -15.39 -1.59
C GLY A 50 -0.19 -14.06 -1.51
N ARG A 51 -1.02 -13.84 -0.48
CA ARG A 51 -1.72 -12.56 -0.27
C ARG A 51 -0.79 -11.40 0.07
N PHE A 52 0.41 -11.69 0.56
CA PHE A 52 1.40 -10.69 0.93
C PHE A 52 2.69 -10.88 0.12
N ILE A 53 3.30 -9.78 -0.28
CA ILE A 53 4.67 -9.71 -0.74
C ILE A 53 5.56 -9.87 0.50
N LEU A 54 6.18 -11.03 0.65
CA LEU A 54 7.10 -11.29 1.74
C LEU A 54 8.45 -10.62 1.46
N ALA A 55 9.12 -10.14 2.51
CA ALA A 55 10.44 -9.56 2.38
C ALA A 55 11.48 -10.63 2.02
N GLU A 56 12.35 -10.31 1.06
CA GLU A 56 13.48 -11.18 0.70
C GLU A 56 14.65 -11.01 1.69
N GLY A 57 15.35 -12.12 1.94
CA GLY A 57 16.49 -12.19 2.86
C GLY A 57 16.12 -12.66 4.28
N LYS A 58 17.07 -13.31 4.96
CA LYS A 58 16.91 -13.72 6.37
C LYS A 58 17.16 -12.54 7.31
N TYR A 59 16.11 -11.87 7.75
CA TYR A 59 16.15 -11.06 8.97
C TYR A 59 15.35 -11.80 10.05
N GLY A 60 16.06 -12.45 10.97
CA GLY A 60 15.43 -13.22 12.06
C GLY A 60 14.87 -14.59 11.65
N LYS A 61 14.01 -15.12 12.51
CA LYS A 61 13.36 -16.45 12.36
C LYS A 61 11.95 -16.37 11.75
N GLU A 62 11.34 -15.20 11.74
CA GLU A 62 9.94 -15.02 11.34
C GLU A 62 9.82 -14.56 9.89
N ARG A 63 8.70 -14.91 9.25
CA ARG A 63 8.33 -14.35 7.95
C ARG A 63 7.83 -12.92 8.14
N GLU A 64 8.33 -12.02 7.29
CA GLU A 64 8.01 -10.61 7.32
C GLU A 64 7.31 -10.20 6.04
N ILE A 65 6.28 -9.36 6.16
CA ILE A 65 5.61 -8.69 5.06
C ILE A 65 6.46 -7.47 4.66
N ASN A 66 6.71 -7.32 3.37
CA ASN A 66 7.33 -6.14 2.80
C ASN A 66 6.28 -5.05 2.61
N MET A 67 6.07 -4.26 3.66
CA MET A 67 5.05 -3.21 3.69
C MET A 67 5.28 -2.12 2.64
N VAL A 68 6.55 -1.87 2.30
CA VAL A 68 6.90 -0.91 1.23
C VAL A 68 6.45 -1.44 -0.12
N ALA A 69 6.71 -2.71 -0.42
CA ALA A 69 6.30 -3.31 -1.69
C ALA A 69 4.76 -3.39 -1.81
N GLU A 70 4.06 -3.74 -0.72
CA GLU A 70 2.60 -3.71 -0.67
C GLU A 70 2.06 -2.31 -0.98
N TYR A 71 2.61 -1.28 -0.32
CA TYR A 71 2.21 0.11 -0.59
C TYR A 71 2.45 0.51 -2.05
N MET A 72 3.63 0.19 -2.60
CA MET A 72 3.96 0.56 -3.98
C MET A 72 3.04 -0.15 -4.99
N ARG A 73 2.65 -1.41 -4.73
CA ARG A 73 1.69 -2.14 -5.56
C ARG A 73 0.35 -1.41 -5.62
N GLU A 74 -0.20 -1.05 -4.46
CA GLU A 74 -1.48 -0.33 -4.38
C GLU A 74 -1.38 1.07 -4.98
N ARG A 75 -0.26 1.76 -4.80
CA ARG A 75 -0.01 3.09 -5.39
C ARG A 75 -0.04 3.03 -6.92
N VAL A 76 0.66 2.07 -7.52
CA VAL A 76 0.66 1.89 -8.99
C VAL A 76 -0.74 1.56 -9.50
N ALA A 77 -1.45 0.66 -8.82
CA ALA A 77 -2.82 0.32 -9.18
C ALA A 77 -3.76 1.55 -9.12
N ALA A 78 -3.60 2.40 -8.11
CA ALA A 78 -4.34 3.64 -7.98
C ALA A 78 -3.99 4.67 -9.08
N GLU A 79 -2.70 4.85 -9.39
CA GLU A 79 -2.23 5.71 -10.47
C GLU A 79 -2.77 5.25 -11.83
N GLU A 80 -2.79 3.94 -12.09
CA GLU A 80 -3.36 3.37 -13.32
C GLU A 80 -4.87 3.57 -13.40
N ALA A 81 -5.59 3.41 -12.29
CA ALA A 81 -7.03 3.63 -12.25
C ALA A 81 -7.37 5.10 -12.56
N LEU A 82 -6.59 6.06 -12.03
CA LEU A 82 -6.76 7.48 -12.34
C LEU A 82 -6.52 7.79 -13.83
N LYS A 83 -5.50 7.18 -14.44
CA LYS A 83 -5.22 7.35 -15.89
C LYS A 83 -6.37 6.86 -16.77
N ARG A 84 -7.13 5.85 -16.35
CA ARG A 84 -8.29 5.33 -17.10
C ARG A 84 -9.54 6.22 -17.01
N LEU A 85 -9.57 7.14 -16.03
CA LEU A 85 -10.68 8.07 -15.82
C LEU A 85 -10.48 9.42 -16.53
N ALA A 86 -9.27 9.70 -17.01
CA ALA A 86 -8.89 10.90 -17.75
C ALA A 86 -9.04 10.69 -19.27
#